data_AF-A0A0F8ZCM1-F1
#
_entry.id   AF-A0A0F8ZCM1-F1
#
_cell.length_a   1.000
_cell.length_b   1.000
_cell.length_c   1.000
_cell.angle_alpha   90.00
_cell.angle_beta   90.00
_cell.angle_gamma   90.00
#
_symmetry.space_group_name_H-M   'P 1'
#
loop_
_entity.id
_entity.type
_entity.pdbx_description
1 polymer ?
#
loop_
_entity_poly.entity_id
_entity_poly.type
_entity_poly.pdbx_seq_one_letter_code
_entity_poly.pdbx_strand_id
1 'polypeptide(L)'
;MSRYYELYVEFVGIDLKDVRKVVIEEFGWEEEESGEDYLVCRGSLYGGTSEEEAHKEIYEAIKKIKPFCRIKTRWTYLENLPHEEYGDDLDIDELQEIMIEKLNKIEEDKKQNGNKRKN
;
A
#
# COMPACT_ATOMS: atom_id res chain seq x y z
N MET A 1 0.61 -19.04 19.28
CA MET A 1 2.02 -19.07 18.86
C MET A 1 2.26 -17.79 18.08
N SER A 2 3.24 -16.97 18.46
CA SER A 2 3.64 -15.79 17.69
C SER A 2 4.64 -16.22 16.63
N ARG A 3 4.49 -15.70 15.41
CA ARG A 3 5.40 -15.97 14.29
C ARG A 3 6.15 -14.67 13.99
N TYR A 4 7.48 -14.72 13.93
CA TYR A 4 8.34 -13.54 13.72
C TYR A 4 8.73 -13.42 12.25
N TYR A 5 8.53 -12.23 11.70
CA TYR A 5 8.68 -11.95 10.28
C TYR A 5 9.60 -10.78 10.01
N GLU A 6 10.20 -10.83 8.84
CA GLU A 6 10.59 -9.64 8.10
C GLU A 6 9.47 -9.30 7.09
N LEU A 7 8.99 -8.06 7.15
CA LEU A 7 8.01 -7.50 6.25
C LEU A 7 8.71 -6.52 5.31
N TYR A 8 8.74 -6.84 4.03
CA TYR A 8 9.22 -5.94 2.99
C TYR A 8 8.02 -5.32 2.28
N VAL A 9 7.95 -3.99 2.25
CA VAL A 9 6.84 -3.22 1.67
C VAL A 9 7.39 -2.40 0.52
N GLU A 10 6.90 -2.66 -0.69
CA GLU A 10 7.17 -1.87 -1.89
C GLU A 10 5.94 -1.02 -2.22
N PHE A 11 6.14 0.24 -2.62
CA PHE A 11 5.04 1.16 -2.86
C PHE A 11 5.34 2.18 -3.96
N VAL A 12 4.28 2.58 -4.68
CA VAL A 12 4.32 3.64 -5.70
C VAL A 12 3.14 4.58 -5.52
N GLY A 13 3.36 5.88 -5.73
CA GLY A 13 2.30 6.89 -5.68
C GLY A 13 1.85 7.27 -4.26
N ILE A 14 2.61 6.89 -3.25
CA ILE A 14 2.48 7.30 -1.84
C ILE A 14 3.87 7.60 -1.26
N ASP A 15 3.94 8.54 -0.32
CA ASP A 15 5.20 8.90 0.32
C ASP A 15 5.55 7.91 1.44
N LEU A 16 6.84 7.60 1.61
CA LEU A 16 7.34 6.74 2.70
C LEU A 16 6.83 7.14 4.08
N LYS A 17 6.64 8.44 4.33
CA LYS A 17 6.11 8.96 5.60
C LYS A 17 4.70 8.42 5.91
N ASP A 18 3.83 8.35 4.91
CA ASP A 18 2.47 7.86 5.09
C ASP A 18 2.46 6.33 5.26
N VAL A 19 3.37 5.62 4.57
CA VAL A 19 3.58 4.18 4.76
C VAL A 19 4.07 3.88 6.18
N ARG A 20 5.09 4.62 6.67
CA ARG A 20 5.59 4.51 8.05
C ARG A 20 4.50 4.74 9.08
N LYS A 21 3.66 5.76 8.87
CA LYS A 21 2.54 6.05 9.77
C LYS A 21 1.64 4.82 9.95
N VAL A 22 1.30 4.13 8.87
CA VAL A 22 0.50 2.91 8.97
C VAL A 22 1.32 1.76 9.56
N VAL A 23 2.40 1.37 8.89
CA VAL A 23 3.12 0.13 9.20
C VAL A 23 3.76 0.17 10.60
N ILE A 24 4.37 1.29 10.97
CA ILE A 24 5.08 1.45 12.26
C ILE A 24 4.13 1.97 13.34
N GLU A 25 3.46 3.10 13.11
CA GLU A 25 2.72 3.76 14.19
C GLU A 25 1.37 3.08 14.49
N GLU A 26 0.65 2.61 13.47
CA GLU A 26 -0.66 1.95 13.65
C GLU A 26 -0.51 0.44 13.90
N PHE A 27 0.34 -0.24 13.14
CA PHE A 27 0.50 -1.70 13.22
C PHE A 27 1.68 -2.17 14.08
N GLY A 28 2.53 -1.25 14.56
CA GLY A 28 3.57 -1.56 15.54
C GLY A 28 4.77 -2.33 14.99
N TRP A 29 5.03 -2.29 13.68
CA TRP A 29 6.21 -2.90 13.09
C TRP A 29 7.46 -2.05 13.37
N GLU A 30 8.60 -2.71 13.54
CA GLU A 30 9.88 -2.06 13.80
C GLU A 30 10.64 -1.88 12.49
N GLU A 31 11.05 -0.65 12.17
CA GLU A 31 11.81 -0.37 10.96
C GLU A 31 13.26 -0.87 11.05
N GLU A 32 13.71 -1.53 9.99
CA GLU A 32 15.10 -1.98 9.82
C GLU A 32 15.84 -1.18 8.72
N GLU A 33 15.18 -0.97 7.57
CA GLU A 33 15.75 -0.30 6.41
C GLU A 33 14.65 0.40 5.60
N SER A 34 14.98 1.49 4.90
CA SER A 34 14.03 2.17 4.02
C SER A 34 14.73 2.80 2.81
N GLY A 35 14.05 2.80 1.67
CA GLY A 35 14.43 3.54 0.46
C GLY A 35 13.36 4.53 0.01
N GLU A 36 13.45 4.98 -1.24
CA GLU A 36 12.48 5.92 -1.81
C GLU A 36 11.10 5.27 -2.01
N ASP A 37 11.10 4.02 -2.43
CA ASP A 37 9.95 3.21 -2.87
C ASP A 37 9.76 1.92 -2.06
N TYR A 38 10.54 1.74 -0.98
CA TYR A 38 10.42 0.57 -0.11
C TYR A 38 10.65 0.86 1.38
N LEU A 39 10.10 -0.02 2.21
CA LEU A 39 10.26 -0.06 3.65
C LEU A 39 10.44 -1.53 4.10
N VAL A 40 11.48 -1.80 4.89
CA VAL A 40 11.74 -3.11 5.50
C VAL A 40 11.51 -2.99 7.00
N CYS A 41 10.70 -3.90 7.54
CA CYS A 41 10.37 -3.95 8.95
C CYS A 41 10.49 -5.36 9.52
N ARG A 42 10.55 -5.46 10.85
CA ARG A 42 10.40 -6.70 11.59
C ARG A 42 9.28 -6.60 12.61
N GLY A 43 8.67 -7.75 12.88
CA GLY A 43 7.51 -7.79 13.75
C GLY A 43 6.97 -9.19 13.93
N SER A 44 6.02 -9.33 14.84
CA SER A 44 5.32 -10.59 15.07
C SER A 44 3.86 -10.49 14.67
N LEU A 45 3.36 -11.52 14.00
CA LEU A 45 1.93 -11.74 13.91
C LEU A 45 1.44 -12.43 15.18
N TYR A 46 0.40 -11.86 15.79
CA TYR A 46 -0.22 -12.37 17.02
C TYR A 46 -1.60 -12.97 16.73
N GLY A 47 -2.12 -13.77 17.66
CA GLY A 47 -3.52 -14.21 17.62
C GLY A 47 -3.89 -15.23 16.55
N GLY A 48 -2.93 -15.71 15.75
CA GLY A 48 -3.20 -16.63 14.63
C GLY A 48 -3.55 -15.93 13.31
N THR A 49 -3.39 -14.61 13.24
CA THR A 49 -3.50 -13.84 12.00
C THR A 49 -2.53 -14.38 10.95
N SER A 50 -3.04 -14.59 9.75
CA SER A 50 -2.26 -14.95 8.57
C SER A 50 -1.60 -13.74 7.91
N GLU A 51 -0.56 -14.00 7.12
CA GLU A 51 0.18 -13.03 6.34
C GLU A 51 -0.75 -12.29 5.36
N GLU A 52 -1.69 -13.01 4.73
CA GLU A 52 -2.71 -12.43 3.84
C GLU A 52 -3.68 -11.51 4.58
N GLU A 53 -4.14 -11.89 5.79
CA GLU A 53 -5.03 -11.05 6.60
C GLU A 53 -4.32 -9.78 7.05
N ALA A 54 -3.08 -9.90 7.56
CA ALA A 54 -2.28 -8.75 7.95
C ALA A 54 -1.99 -7.83 6.76
N HIS A 55 -1.70 -8.40 5.59
CA HIS A 55 -1.59 -7.64 4.35
C HIS A 55 -2.86 -6.85 4.05
N LYS A 56 -4.05 -7.48 4.10
CA LYS A 56 -5.33 -6.81 3.81
C LYS A 56 -5.56 -5.63 4.74
N GLU A 57 -5.29 -5.77 6.03
CA GLU A 57 -5.46 -4.69 7.00
C GLU A 57 -4.53 -3.50 6.71
N ILE A 58 -3.25 -3.77 6.44
CA ILE A 58 -2.27 -2.74 6.04
C ILE A 58 -2.67 -2.08 4.72
N TYR A 59 -3.05 -2.89 3.72
CA TYR A 59 -3.48 -2.44 2.40
C TYR A 59 -4.67 -1.48 2.51
N GLU A 60 -5.72 -1.87 3.24
CA GLU A 60 -6.90 -1.02 3.43
C GLU A 60 -6.58 0.28 4.17
N ALA A 61 -5.73 0.23 5.18
CA ALA A 61 -5.28 1.42 5.91
C ALA A 61 -4.53 2.40 4.99
N ILE A 62 -3.64 1.89 4.16
CA ILE A 62 -2.87 2.71 3.20
C ILE A 62 -3.77 3.28 2.10
N LYS A 63 -4.71 2.48 1.57
CA LYS A 63 -5.65 2.95 0.53
C LYS A 63 -6.63 4.02 1.04
N LYS A 64 -6.93 4.06 2.34
CA LYS A 64 -7.70 5.17 2.94
C LYS A 64 -6.96 6.51 2.88
N ILE A 65 -5.63 6.49 2.98
CA ILE A 65 -4.78 7.68 2.87
C ILE A 65 -4.62 8.07 1.39
N LYS A 66 -4.25 7.10 0.56
CA LYS A 66 -3.98 7.30 -0.86
C LYS A 66 -4.63 6.20 -1.71
N PRO A 67 -5.87 6.40 -2.19
CA PRO A 67 -6.62 5.34 -2.89
C PRO A 67 -5.98 4.82 -4.19
N PHE A 68 -5.12 5.62 -4.82
CA PHE A 68 -4.50 5.29 -6.11
C PHE A 68 -3.04 4.88 -6.00
N CYS A 69 -2.49 4.79 -4.78
CA CYS A 69 -1.17 4.19 -4.64
C CYS A 69 -1.22 2.70 -5.01
N ARG A 70 -0.07 2.13 -5.32
CA ARG A 70 0.12 0.69 -5.38
C ARG A 70 1.03 0.24 -4.26
N ILE A 71 0.73 -0.92 -3.70
CA ILE A 71 1.51 -1.49 -2.62
C ILE A 71 1.58 -3.00 -2.74
N LYS A 72 2.78 -3.53 -2.50
CA LYS A 72 3.07 -4.95 -2.42
C LYS A 72 3.81 -5.23 -1.12
N THR A 73 3.47 -6.32 -0.47
CA THR A 73 4.16 -6.79 0.75
C THR A 73 4.72 -8.18 0.53
N ARG A 74 5.96 -8.40 0.94
CA ARG A 74 6.59 -9.73 1.05
C ARG A 74 6.83 -10.04 2.52
N TRP A 75 6.42 -11.23 2.93
CA TRP A 75 6.43 -11.69 4.32
C TRP A 75 7.39 -12.86 4.44
N THR A 76 8.55 -12.65 5.06
CA THR A 76 9.55 -13.70 5.24
C THR A 76 9.49 -14.23 6.66
N TYR A 77 9.13 -15.50 6.83
CA TYR A 77 9.13 -16.14 8.15
C TYR A 77 10.55 -16.52 8.56
N LEU A 78 11.09 -15.86 9.58
CA LEU A 78 12.52 -15.91 9.88
C LEU A 78 13.03 -17.25 10.44
N GLU A 79 12.15 -18.13 10.92
CA GLU A 79 12.55 -19.45 11.44
C GLU A 79 12.88 -20.45 10.33
N ASN A 80 12.12 -20.45 9.23
CA ASN A 80 12.26 -21.43 8.14
C ASN A 80 12.58 -20.80 6.78
N LEU A 81 12.60 -19.46 6.72
CA LEU A 81 12.82 -18.63 5.52
C LEU A 81 11.86 -18.82 4.33
N PRO A 82 10.62 -19.35 4.44
CA PRO A 82 9.66 -19.19 3.36
C PRO A 82 9.24 -17.71 3.27
N HIS A 83 8.88 -17.29 2.06
CA HIS A 83 8.27 -15.98 1.84
C HIS A 83 6.96 -16.10 1.07
N GLU A 84 6.03 -15.21 1.39
CA GLU A 84 4.77 -15.03 0.67
C GLU A 84 4.61 -13.57 0.25
N GLU A 85 4.01 -13.34 -0.92
CA GLU A 85 3.81 -12.00 -1.47
C GLU A 85 2.33 -11.74 -1.72
N TYR A 86 1.90 -10.51 -1.40
CA TYR A 86 0.52 -10.07 -1.54
C TYR A 86 0.51 -8.60 -2.01
N GLY A 87 -0.49 -8.22 -2.80
CA GLY A 87 -0.74 -6.82 -3.17
C GLY A 87 -0.85 -6.58 -4.67
N ASP A 88 -0.59 -5.33 -5.06
CA ASP A 88 -0.71 -4.85 -6.43
C ASP A 88 0.53 -5.23 -7.28
N ASP A 89 0.36 -5.24 -8.61
CA ASP A 89 1.50 -5.23 -9.53
C ASP A 89 2.08 -3.80 -9.58
N LEU A 90 3.40 -3.65 -9.50
CA LEU A 90 4.04 -2.34 -9.32
C LEU A 90 4.44 -1.66 -10.63
N ASP A 91 3.83 -2.07 -11.75
CA ASP A 91 4.06 -1.44 -13.04
C ASP A 91 3.68 0.06 -13.03
N ILE A 92 4.71 0.90 -13.14
CA ILE A 92 4.60 2.36 -13.07
C ILE A 92 3.91 2.92 -14.32
N ASP A 93 4.10 2.29 -15.47
CA ASP A 93 3.54 2.78 -16.74
C ASP A 93 2.01 2.66 -16.70
N GLU A 94 1.50 1.55 -16.19
CA GLU A 94 0.05 1.32 -16.01
C GLU A 94 -0.57 2.30 -14.99
N LEU A 95 0.18 2.72 -13.96
CA LEU A 95 -0.29 3.72 -13.00
C LEU A 95 -0.53 5.09 -13.62
N GLN A 96 0.39 5.54 -14.48
CA GLN A 96 0.29 6.84 -15.13
C GLN A 96 -0.93 6.88 -16.06
N GLU A 97 -1.18 5.79 -16.80
CA GLU A 97 -2.35 5.67 -17.68
C GLU A 97 -3.66 5.80 -16.89
N ILE A 98 -3.81 5.06 -15.78
CA ILE A 98 -5.01 5.12 -14.93
C ILE A 98 -5.23 6.53 -14.36
N MET A 99 -4.15 7.20 -13.94
CA MET A 99 -4.24 8.58 -13.42
C MET A 99 -4.67 9.57 -14.51
N ILE A 100 -4.11 9.47 -15.72
CA ILE A 100 -4.47 10.32 -16.86
C ILE A 100 -5.94 10.11 -17.25
N GLU A 101 -6.39 8.86 -17.34
CA GLU A 101 -7.78 8.54 -17.69
C GLU A 101 -8.78 9.14 -16.69
N LYS A 102 -8.47 9.02 -15.38
CA LYS A 102 -9.32 9.61 -14.33
C LYS A 102 -9.33 11.13 -14.35
N LEU A 103 -8.19 11.77 -14.59
CA LEU A 103 -8.12 13.22 -14.72
C LEU A 103 -8.97 13.71 -15.90
N ASN A 104 -8.87 13.05 -17.05
CA ASN A 104 -9.68 13.36 -18.22
C ASN A 104 -11.18 13.24 -17.92
N LYS A 105 -11.59 12.15 -17.25
CA LYS A 105 -12.99 11.94 -16.86
C LYS A 105 -13.51 13.03 -15.91
N ILE A 106 -12.70 13.44 -14.94
CA ILE A 106 -13.05 14.55 -14.03
C ILE A 106 -13.21 15.87 -14.80
N GLU A 107 -12.36 16.13 -15.80
CA GLU A 107 -12.49 17.33 -16.64
C GLU A 107 -13.74 17.31 -17.52
N GLU A 108 -14.09 16.16 -18.09
CA GLU A 108 -15.31 15.97 -18.88
C GLU A 108 -16.57 16.19 -18.03
N ASP A 109 -16.62 15.60 -16.83
CA ASP A 109 -17.73 15.76 -15.89
C ASP A 109 -17.91 17.22 -15.45
N LYS A 110 -16.80 17.95 -15.27
CA LYS A 110 -16.83 19.40 -14.98
C LYS A 110 -17.38 20.22 -16.15
N LYS A 111 -16.98 19.91 -17.39
CA LYS A 111 -17.48 20.60 -18.60
C LYS A 111 -18.98 20.39 -18.79
N GLN A 112 -19.49 19.19 -18.54
CA GLN A 112 -20.92 18.88 -18.67
C GLN A 112 -21.78 19.53 -17.57
N ASN A 113 -21.31 19.57 -16.32
CA ASN A 113 -22.04 20.19 -15.21
C ASN A 113 -21.96 21.72 -15.18
N GLY A 114 -20.90 22.32 -15.73
CA GLY A 114 -20.78 23.78 -15.90
C GLY A 114 -21.80 24.38 -16.86
N ASN A 115 -22.23 23.61 -17.87
CA ASN A 115 -23.23 24.05 -18.86
C ASN A 115 -24.69 23.99 -18.34
N LYS A 116 -24.98 23.21 -17.30
CA LYS A 116 -26.34 23.08 -16.75
C LYS A 116 -26.77 24.25 -15.84
N ARG A 117 -25.86 25.13 -15.40
CA ARG A 117 -26.18 26.27 -14.51
C ARG A 117 -26.44 27.59 -15.24
N LYS A 118 -26.46 27.60 -16.58
CA LYS A 118 -26.63 28.81 -17.40
C LYS A 118 -27.98 28.93 -18.12
N ASN A 119 -28.93 28.02 -17.87
CA ASN A 119 -30.31 28.12 -18.37
C ASN A 119 -31.31 28.29 -17.23
#